data_AF-A0A815UI59-F1
#
_entry.id   AF-A0A815UI59-F1
#
_cell.length_a   1.000
_cell.length_b   1.000
_cell.length_c   1.000
_cell.angle_alpha   90.00
_cell.angle_beta   90.00
_cell.angle_gamma   90.00
#
_symmetry.space_group_name_H-M   'P 1'
#
loop_
_entity.id
_entity.type
_entity.pdbx_description
1 polymer ?
#
loop_
_entity_poly.entity_id
_entity_poly.type
_entity_poly.pdbx_seq_one_letter_code
_entity_poly.pdbx_strand_id
1 'polypeptide(L)'
;MSNIISDYEKSKQLGRPATFKYANIIKENSDGVNQLIRQLQKSTAYDDMQMLLFLLFITKNQSFLQTILNDDSYPVGIRSCAVKGFLKLETNEQQTQIFIINMVNNENIPRL
;
A
#
# COMPACT_ATOMS: atom_id res chain seq x y z
N MET A 1 -15.85 -19.64 -7.71
CA MET A 1 -15.52 -18.52 -6.82
C MET A 1 -14.00 -18.36 -6.85
N SER A 2 -13.49 -17.18 -7.22
CA SER A 2 -12.04 -16.96 -7.41
C SER A 2 -11.35 -16.72 -6.06
N ASN A 3 -10.22 -17.40 -5.80
CA ASN A 3 -9.39 -17.15 -4.63
C ASN A 3 -8.37 -16.07 -4.99
N ILE A 4 -8.53 -14.86 -4.43
CA ILE A 4 -7.70 -13.68 -4.73
C ILE A 4 -6.20 -13.94 -4.54
N ILE A 5 -5.81 -14.80 -3.58
CA ILE A 5 -4.41 -15.20 -3.37
C ILE A 5 -3.92 -16.03 -4.54
N SER A 6 -4.69 -17.05 -4.96
CA SER A 6 -4.32 -17.91 -6.09
C SER A 6 -4.24 -17.12 -7.40
N ASP A 7 -5.15 -16.18 -7.60
CA ASP A 7 -5.14 -15.32 -8.78
C ASP A 7 -3.92 -14.40 -8.79
N TYR A 8 -3.55 -13.82 -7.65
CA TYR A 8 -2.35 -13.01 -7.50
C TYR A 8 -1.07 -13.77 -7.84
N GLU A 9 -0.88 -14.96 -7.26
CA GLU A 9 0.27 -15.81 -7.53
C GLU A 9 0.38 -16.21 -9.01
N LYS A 10 -0.75 -16.53 -9.65
CA LYS A 10 -0.78 -16.80 -11.10
C LYS A 10 -0.37 -15.58 -11.92
N SER A 11 -0.76 -14.37 -11.53
CA SER A 11 -0.36 -13.15 -12.25
C SER A 11 1.14 -12.86 -12.11
N LYS A 12 1.72 -13.11 -10.94
CA LYS A 12 3.17 -13.01 -10.72
C LYS A 12 3.95 -13.96 -11.63
N GLN A 13 3.52 -15.22 -11.69
CA GLN A 13 4.15 -16.23 -12.56
C GLN A 13 4.12 -15.85 -14.04
N LEU A 14 3.14 -15.04 -14.46
CA LEU A 14 2.99 -14.57 -15.84
C LEU A 14 3.72 -13.24 -16.11
N GLY A 15 4.45 -12.67 -15.15
CA GLY A 15 5.20 -11.42 -15.29
C GLY A 15 4.33 -10.18 -15.57
N ARG A 16 3.04 -10.22 -15.22
CA ARG A 16 2.12 -9.10 -15.47
C ARG A 16 2.06 -8.19 -14.24
N PRO A 17 2.15 -6.85 -14.41
CA PRO A 17 2.03 -5.93 -13.29
C PRO A 17 0.64 -6.10 -12.66
N ALA A 18 0.65 -6.64 -11.44
CA ALA A 18 -0.55 -7.08 -10.76
C ALA A 18 -1.48 -5.92 -10.36
N THR A 19 -1.05 -4.66 -10.47
CA THR A 19 -1.83 -3.50 -10.02
C THR A 19 -3.09 -3.20 -10.85
N PHE A 20 -3.12 -3.49 -12.16
CA PHE A 20 -4.26 -3.14 -13.01
C PHE A 20 -5.38 -4.19 -13.07
N LYS A 21 -5.13 -5.45 -12.66
CA LYS A 21 -6.09 -6.56 -12.87
C LYS A 21 -7.05 -6.82 -11.70
N TYR A 22 -6.81 -6.24 -10.51
CA TYR A 22 -7.52 -6.63 -9.28
C TYR A 22 -8.51 -5.59 -8.76
N ALA A 23 -8.61 -4.40 -9.37
CA ALA A 23 -9.60 -3.39 -8.98
C ALA A 23 -11.05 -3.94 -8.95
N ASN A 24 -11.37 -4.88 -9.85
CA ASN A 24 -12.69 -5.52 -9.92
C ASN A 24 -12.87 -6.70 -8.96
N ILE A 25 -11.79 -7.34 -8.49
CA ILE A 25 -11.85 -8.50 -7.57
C ILE A 25 -12.03 -8.04 -6.12
N ILE A 26 -11.56 -6.83 -5.79
CA ILE A 26 -11.51 -6.31 -4.42
C ILE A 26 -12.88 -5.81 -3.92
N LYS A 27 -13.84 -5.55 -4.82
CA LYS A 27 -15.15 -4.95 -4.45
C LYS A 27 -16.05 -5.85 -3.59
N GLU A 28 -15.80 -7.15 -3.49
CA GLU A 28 -16.75 -8.10 -2.87
C GLU A 28 -16.15 -9.08 -1.83
N ASN A 29 -14.84 -9.08 -1.56
CA ASN A 29 -14.19 -10.19 -0.84
C ASN A 29 -13.25 -9.73 0.30
N SER A 30 -13.81 -9.18 1.39
CA SER A 30 -13.05 -8.55 2.48
C SER A 30 -12.07 -9.50 3.18
N ASP A 31 -12.44 -10.76 3.39
CA ASP A 31 -11.60 -11.72 4.13
C ASP A 31 -10.39 -12.17 3.32
N GLY A 32 -10.58 -12.46 2.03
CA GLY A 32 -9.48 -12.82 1.13
C GLY A 32 -8.49 -11.67 0.96
N VAL A 33 -8.98 -10.42 0.88
CA VAL A 33 -8.13 -9.23 0.80
C VAL A 33 -7.32 -9.03 2.08
N ASN A 34 -7.93 -9.19 3.26
CA ASN A 34 -7.23 -9.10 4.54
C ASN A 34 -6.17 -10.19 4.72
N GLN A 35 -6.46 -11.42 4.27
CA GLN A 35 -5.47 -12.50 4.26
C GLN A 35 -4.30 -12.20 3.33
N LEU A 36 -4.57 -11.69 2.13
CA LEU A 36 -3.52 -11.29 1.18
C LEU A 36 -2.66 -10.15 1.75
N ILE A 37 -3.25 -9.12 2.35
CA ILE A 37 -2.51 -8.04 3.03
C ILE A 37 -1.54 -8.62 4.07
N ARG A 38 -2.01 -9.53 4.94
CA ARG A 38 -1.16 -10.17 5.97
C ARG A 38 -0.01 -11.00 5.40
N GLN A 39 -0.19 -11.60 4.22
CA GLN A 39 0.88 -12.33 3.53
C GLN A 39 1.91 -11.36 2.95
N LEU A 40 1.45 -10.33 2.24
CA LEU A 40 2.32 -9.35 1.57
C LEU A 40 3.14 -8.51 2.55
N GLN A 41 2.61 -8.25 3.76
CA GLN A 41 3.34 -7.59 4.85
C GLN A 41 4.66 -8.25 5.22
N LYS A 42 4.79 -9.56 4.98
CA LYS A 42 6.00 -10.34 5.29
C LYS A 42 6.96 -10.44 4.11
N SER A 43 6.57 -9.94 2.94
CA SER A 43 7.36 -10.05 1.71
C SER A 43 8.35 -8.91 1.58
N THR A 44 9.54 -9.23 1.10
CA THR A 44 10.57 -8.25 0.72
C THR A 44 10.59 -7.97 -0.79
N ALA A 45 9.76 -8.66 -1.57
CA ALA A 45 9.69 -8.46 -3.01
C ALA A 45 9.02 -7.13 -3.35
N TYR A 46 9.61 -6.37 -4.26
CA TYR A 46 9.12 -5.03 -4.63
C TYR A 46 7.69 -5.05 -5.19
N ASP A 47 7.37 -6.03 -6.05
CA ASP A 47 6.03 -6.21 -6.61
C ASP A 47 4.96 -6.49 -5.53
N ASP A 48 5.36 -7.18 -4.46
CA ASP A 48 4.49 -7.50 -3.33
C ASP A 48 4.22 -6.24 -2.49
N MET A 49 5.24 -5.38 -2.32
CA MET A 49 5.08 -4.07 -1.69
C MET A 49 4.17 -3.14 -2.50
N GLN A 50 4.27 -3.16 -3.83
CA GLN A 50 3.37 -2.38 -4.69
C GLN A 50 1.93 -2.87 -4.59
N MET A 51 1.71 -4.19 -4.61
CA MET A 51 0.39 -4.77 -4.41
C MET A 51 -0.16 -4.43 -3.02
N LEU A 52 0.68 -4.52 -1.98
CA LEU A 52 0.31 -4.15 -0.62
C LEU A 52 -0.18 -2.70 -0.57
N LEU A 53 0.57 -1.73 -1.10
CA LEU A 53 0.15 -0.33 -1.18
C LEU A 53 -1.19 -0.15 -1.90
N PHE A 54 -1.39 -0.85 -3.01
CA PHE A 54 -2.64 -0.80 -3.77
C PHE A 54 -3.83 -1.32 -2.94
N LEU A 55 -3.67 -2.44 -2.25
CA LEU A 55 -4.71 -3.00 -1.38
C LEU A 55 -5.02 -2.08 -0.20
N LEU A 56 -4.00 -1.49 0.43
CA LEU A 56 -4.19 -0.52 1.52
C LEU A 56 -4.92 0.73 1.05
N PHE A 57 -4.67 1.19 -0.17
CA PHE A 57 -5.38 2.31 -0.76
C PHE A 57 -6.87 1.99 -0.96
N ILE A 58 -7.19 0.85 -1.56
CA ILE A 58 -8.59 0.47 -1.82
C ILE A 58 -9.36 0.18 -0.52
N THR A 59 -8.70 -0.46 0.45
CA THR A 59 -9.29 -0.74 1.77
C THR A 59 -9.26 0.46 2.71
N LYS A 60 -8.73 1.61 2.27
CA LYS A 60 -8.61 2.85 3.05
C LYS A 60 -7.88 2.66 4.39
N ASN A 61 -6.88 1.77 4.43
CA ASN A 61 -6.14 1.45 5.64
C ASN A 61 -5.02 2.49 5.91
N GLN A 62 -5.42 3.66 6.38
CA GLN A 62 -4.54 4.81 6.64
C GLN A 62 -3.45 4.51 7.69
N SER A 63 -3.79 3.80 8.77
CA SER A 63 -2.84 3.52 9.86
C SER A 63 -1.65 2.71 9.37
N PHE A 64 -1.88 1.73 8.50
CA PHE A 64 -0.78 0.91 7.98
C PHE A 64 0.02 1.61 6.88
N LEU A 65 -0.58 2.53 6.12
CA LEU A 65 0.17 3.43 5.23
C LEU A 65 1.16 4.31 6.02
N GLN A 66 0.79 4.77 7.22
CA GLN A 66 1.71 5.49 8.12
C GLN A 66 2.82 4.57 8.66
N THR A 67 2.55 3.28 8.90
CA THR A 67 3.60 2.33 9.28
C THR A 67 4.65 2.21 8.18
N ILE A 68 4.22 1.98 6.93
CA ILE A 68 5.13 1.87 5.77
C ILE A 68 5.96 3.15 5.59
N LEU A 69 5.34 4.32 5.77
CA LEU A 69 6.03 5.60 5.67
C LEU A 69 7.25 5.70 6.61
N ASN A 70 7.08 5.25 7.84
CA ASN A 70 8.06 5.42 8.92
C ASN A 70 9.03 4.24 9.07
N ASP A 71 8.88 3.20 8.24
CA ASP A 71 9.71 1.99 8.31
C ASP A 71 10.78 2.02 7.20
N ASP A 72 12.01 2.30 7.60
CA ASP A 72 13.17 2.42 6.71
C ASP A 72 13.54 1.13 5.97
N SER A 73 12.97 -0.02 6.34
CA SER A 73 13.12 -1.27 5.58
C SER A 73 12.42 -1.22 4.22
N TYR A 74 11.44 -0.33 4.04
CA TYR A 74 10.79 -0.14 2.75
C TYR A 74 11.63 0.77 1.82
N PRO A 75 11.76 0.43 0.52
CA PRO A 75 12.42 1.28 -0.45
C PRO A 75 11.79 2.67 -0.51
N VAL A 76 12.62 3.69 -0.72
CA VAL A 76 12.20 5.10 -0.79
C VAL A 76 11.01 5.28 -1.74
N GLY A 77 11.03 4.66 -2.93
CA GLY A 77 9.91 4.74 -3.88
C GLY A 77 8.58 4.18 -3.37
N ILE A 78 8.60 3.11 -2.56
CA ILE A 78 7.41 2.55 -1.92
C ILE A 78 6.90 3.50 -0.84
N ARG A 79 7.79 4.00 0.01
CA ARG A 79 7.45 4.96 1.05
C ARG A 79 6.90 6.28 0.50
N SER A 80 7.47 6.82 -0.58
CA SER A 80 6.93 7.99 -1.30
C SER A 80 5.53 7.74 -1.86
N CYS A 81 5.24 6.53 -2.34
CA CYS A 81 3.88 6.16 -2.76
C CYS A 81 2.91 6.06 -1.56
N ALA A 82 3.38 5.59 -0.40
CA ALA A 82 2.60 5.58 0.83
C ALA A 82 2.19 6.99 1.27
N VAL A 83 3.09 7.99 1.16
CA VAL A 83 2.78 9.42 1.39
C VAL A 83 1.61 9.86 0.52
N LYS A 84 1.70 9.63 -0.80
CA LYS A 84 0.65 10.02 -1.75
C LYS A 84 -0.69 9.35 -1.42
N GLY A 85 -0.64 8.07 -1.05
CA GLY A 85 -1.83 7.31 -0.63
C GLY A 85 -2.45 7.88 0.65
N PHE A 86 -1.65 8.14 1.67
CA PHE A 86 -2.09 8.73 2.93
C PHE A 86 -2.74 10.10 2.71
N LEU A 87 -2.05 11.03 2.03
CA LEU A 87 -2.56 12.37 1.75
C LEU A 87 -3.87 12.36 0.94
N LYS A 88 -4.06 11.37 0.07
CA LYS A 88 -5.30 11.24 -0.71
C LYS A 88 -6.47 10.69 0.11
N LEU A 89 -6.18 9.95 1.18
CA LEU A 89 -7.19 9.40 2.07
C LEU A 89 -7.51 10.35 3.23
N GLU A 90 -6.53 11.13 3.69
CA GLU A 90 -6.70 12.09 4.77
C GLU A 90 -7.61 13.24 4.33
N THR A 91 -8.70 13.43 5.06
CA THR A 91 -9.70 14.48 4.77
C THR A 91 -9.59 15.63 5.77
N ASN A 92 -8.86 15.45 6.88
CA ASN A 92 -8.64 16.50 7.86
C ASN A 92 -7.47 17.39 7.43
N GLU A 93 -7.78 18.63 7.06
CA GLU A 93 -6.79 19.61 6.60
C GLU A 93 -5.75 19.94 7.68
N GLN A 94 -6.15 20.07 8.94
CA GLN A 94 -5.24 20.38 10.04
C GLN A 94 -4.24 19.25 10.26
N GLN A 95 -4.73 18.00 10.23
CA GLN A 95 -3.88 16.81 10.35
C GLN A 95 -2.94 16.67 9.14
N THR A 96 -3.41 17.00 7.94
CA THR A 96 -2.60 17.05 6.72
C THR A 96 -1.47 18.07 6.84
N GLN A 97 -1.75 19.27 7.35
CA GLN A 97 -0.74 20.31 7.56
C GLN A 97 0.31 19.87 8.59
N ILE A 98 -0.10 19.32 9.74
CA ILE A 98 0.82 18.79 10.75
C ILE A 98 1.71 17.71 10.13
N PHE A 99 1.12 16.81 9.35
CA PHE A 99 1.84 15.76 8.66
C PHE A 99 2.89 16.32 7.68
N ILE A 100 2.52 17.28 6.82
CA ILE A 100 3.44 17.89 5.85
C ILE A 100 4.59 18.61 6.56
N ILE A 101 4.30 19.37 7.62
CA ILE A 101 5.33 20.09 8.40
C ILE A 101 6.30 19.09 9.02
N ASN A 102 5.80 18.03 9.64
CA ASN A 102 6.63 16.98 10.22
C ASN A 102 7.48 16.27 9.15
N MET A 103 6.92 16.04 7.97
CA MET A 103 7.62 15.45 6.83
C MET A 103 8.77 16.32 6.31
N VAL A 104 8.55 17.63 6.16
CA VAL A 104 9.60 18.56 5.69
C VAL A 104 10.77 18.62 6.68
N ASN A 105 10.48 18.52 7.97
CA ASN A 105 11.48 18.62 9.04
C ASN A 105 12.13 17.28 9.42
N ASN A 106 11.63 16.14 8.93
CA ASN A 106 12.15 14.82 9.27
C ASN A 106 13.05 14.30 8.14
N GLU A 107 14.36 14.25 8.40
CA GLU A 107 15.36 13.77 7.43
C GLU A 107 15.18 12.30 7.04
N ASN A 108 14.47 11.51 7.86
CA ASN A 108 14.25 10.09 7.62
C ASN A 108 13.03 9.80 6.73
N ILE A 109 12.20 10.80 6.44
CA ILE A 109 11.03 10.61 5.57
C ILE A 109 11.39 10.94 4.11
N PRO A 110 11.03 10.08 3.13
CA PRO A 110 11.24 10.34 1.72
C PRO A 110 10.64 11.67 1.25
N ARG A 111 11.45 12.47 0.56
CA ARG A 111 11.00 13.68 -0.13
C ARG A 111 10.34 13.30 -1.47
N LEU A 112 9.30 14.05 -1.85
CA LEU A 112 8.61 13.89 -3.14
C LEU A 112 9.34 14.58 -4.28
#